data_AF-W9NMQ2-F1
#
_entry.id   AF-W9NMQ2-F1
#
_cell.length_a   1.000
_cell.length_b   1.000
_cell.length_c   1.000
_cell.angle_alpha   90.00
_cell.angle_beta   90.00
_cell.angle_gamma   90.00
#
_symmetry.space_group_name_H-M   'P 1'
#
loop_
_entity.id
_entity.type
_entity.pdbx_description
1 polymer ?
#
loop_
_entity_poly.entity_id
_entity_poly.type
_entity_poly.pdbx_seq_one_letter_code
_entity_poly.pdbx_strand_id
1 'polypeptide(L)'
;MSSPSKAPKRSDMILAMNDPYMQQIIDGVKTYEFRKYNMAGIQRIWFYRTAPHSAITHICPVNEAVTRNPGDQPLPEDGLGNKEYNERDADYEGYDFAYRINAVYEINAEGGQGIT
;
A
#
# COMPACT_ATOMS: atom_id res chain seq x y z
N MET A 1 -15.63 -36.54 -10.05
CA MET A 1 -14.44 -35.83 -10.55
C MET A 1 -14.25 -34.60 -9.68
N SER A 2 -13.15 -34.51 -8.93
CA SER A 2 -12.86 -33.33 -8.09
C SER A 2 -12.37 -32.21 -9.01
N SER A 3 -13.03 -31.05 -8.99
CA SER A 3 -12.56 -29.86 -9.70
C SER A 3 -11.14 -29.50 -9.23
N PRO A 4 -10.26 -29.03 -10.12
CA PRO A 4 -8.92 -28.60 -9.70
C PRO A 4 -9.08 -27.44 -8.70
N SER A 5 -8.43 -27.55 -7.54
CA SER A 5 -8.39 -26.46 -6.56
C SER A 5 -7.79 -25.22 -7.23
N LYS A 6 -8.56 -24.14 -7.29
CA LYS A 6 -8.11 -22.86 -7.83
C LYS A 6 -6.83 -22.44 -7.09
N ALA A 7 -5.76 -22.17 -7.84
CA ALA A 7 -4.51 -21.68 -7.25
C ALA A 7 -4.81 -20.45 -6.35
N PRO A 8 -4.13 -20.31 -5.19
CA PRO A 8 -4.37 -19.21 -4.29
C PRO A 8 -4.14 -17.88 -5.03
N LYS A 9 -5.14 -16.99 -4.99
CA LYS A 9 -5.03 -15.65 -5.56
C LYS A 9 -3.99 -14.86 -4.76
N ARG A 10 -3.05 -14.22 -5.45
CA ARG A 10 -2.08 -13.29 -4.84
C ARG A 10 -2.74 -11.94 -4.58
N SER A 11 -3.68 -11.91 -3.63
CA SER A 11 -4.46 -10.71 -3.28
C SER A 11 -3.80 -9.82 -2.23
N ASP A 12 -2.67 -10.24 -1.67
CA ASP A 12 -2.05 -9.61 -0.52
C ASP A 12 -0.57 -9.37 -0.78
N MET A 13 -0.08 -8.22 -0.35
CA MET A 13 1.33 -7.84 -0.41
C MET A 13 1.82 -7.41 0.97
N ILE A 14 3.03 -7.80 1.36
CA ILE A 14 3.68 -7.29 2.57
C ILE A 14 4.73 -6.26 2.15
N LEU A 15 4.63 -5.04 2.69
CA LEU A 15 5.54 -3.94 2.40
C LEU A 15 6.20 -3.44 3.68
N ALA A 16 7.52 -3.28 3.65
CA ALA A 16 8.25 -2.63 4.73
C ALA A 16 8.05 -1.10 4.68
N MET A 17 7.80 -0.51 5.83
CA MET A 17 7.58 0.93 6.00
C MET A 17 8.25 1.38 7.30
N ASN A 18 8.93 2.53 7.29
CA ASN A 18 9.45 3.11 8.52
C ASN A 18 8.35 3.90 9.25
N ASP A 19 8.64 4.28 10.49
CA ASP A 19 7.61 4.86 11.36
C ASP A 19 7.04 6.20 10.87
N PRO A 20 7.87 7.19 10.48
CA PRO A 20 7.35 8.46 9.99
C PRO A 20 6.43 8.34 8.77
N TYR A 21 6.74 7.45 7.82
CA TYR A 21 5.88 7.24 6.64
C TYR A 21 4.61 6.47 6.98
N MET A 22 4.69 5.50 7.91
CA MET A 22 3.50 4.79 8.38
C MET A 22 2.53 5.75 9.09
N GLN A 23 3.05 6.68 9.89
CA GLN A 23 2.22 7.67 10.59
C GLN A 23 1.42 8.55 9.61
N GLN A 24 2.01 8.93 8.46
CA GLN A 24 1.30 9.68 7.43
C GLN A 24 0.10 8.91 6.86
N ILE A 25 0.19 7.58 6.77
CA ILE A 25 -0.93 6.73 6.35
C ILE A 25 -1.98 6.64 7.45
N ILE A 26 -1.56 6.43 8.71
CA ILE A 26 -2.45 6.36 9.87
C ILE A 26 -3.26 7.65 10.03
N ASP A 27 -2.61 8.81 9.89
CA ASP A 27 -3.23 10.12 10.02
C ASP A 27 -4.10 10.50 8.80
N GLY A 28 -4.11 9.66 7.76
CA GLY A 28 -4.83 9.92 6.51
C GLY A 28 -4.20 11.01 5.63
N VAL A 29 -3.01 11.51 5.98
CA VAL A 29 -2.27 12.53 5.22
C VAL A 29 -1.77 11.94 3.89
N LYS A 30 -1.27 10.71 3.90
CA LYS A 30 -0.88 9.96 2.70
C LYS A 30 -2.03 9.07 2.25
N THR A 31 -2.70 9.44 1.17
CA THR A 31 -3.89 8.73 0.67
C THR A 31 -3.59 7.66 -0.39
N TYR A 32 -2.37 7.67 -0.95
CA TYR A 32 -1.90 6.68 -1.92
C TYR A 32 -0.53 6.10 -1.55
N GLU A 33 -0.34 4.80 -1.79
CA GLU A 33 0.98 4.15 -1.78
C GLU A 33 1.54 4.13 -3.20
N PHE A 34 2.74 4.67 -3.40
CA PHE A 34 3.37 4.78 -4.72
C PHE A 34 4.42 3.69 -4.92
N ARG A 35 4.44 3.05 -6.09
CA ARG A 35 5.40 2.00 -6.41
C ARG A 35 5.98 2.14 -7.81
N LYS A 36 7.22 1.65 -7.95
CA LYS A 36 7.93 1.55 -9.22
C LYS A 36 7.54 0.32 -10.06
N TYR A 37 6.77 -0.59 -9.49
CA TYR A 37 6.37 -1.83 -10.12
C TYR A 37 4.89 -2.11 -9.86
N ASN A 38 4.25 -2.76 -10.82
CA ASN A 38 2.85 -3.15 -10.71
C ASN A 38 2.67 -4.36 -9.79
N MET A 39 1.92 -4.17 -8.71
CA MET A 39 1.37 -5.20 -7.85
C MET A 39 0.00 -5.66 -8.37
N ALA A 40 -0.04 -6.27 -9.55
CA ALA A 40 -1.30 -6.63 -10.21
C ALA A 40 -2.15 -7.61 -9.38
N GLY A 41 -3.43 -7.29 -9.21
CA GLY A 41 -4.41 -8.16 -8.54
C GLY A 41 -4.39 -8.14 -7.01
N ILE A 42 -3.57 -7.29 -6.39
CA ILE A 42 -3.63 -7.10 -4.93
C ILE A 42 -4.92 -6.36 -4.54
N GLN A 43 -5.39 -6.65 -3.34
CA GLN A 43 -6.56 -6.03 -2.73
C GLN A 43 -6.19 -5.41 -1.36
N ARG A 44 -5.08 -5.84 -0.77
CA ARG A 44 -4.62 -5.40 0.56
C ARG A 44 -3.11 -5.34 0.62
N ILE A 45 -2.61 -4.35 1.36
CA ILE A 45 -1.22 -4.21 1.75
C ILE A 45 -1.12 -4.42 3.25
N TRP A 46 -0.19 -5.28 3.66
CA TRP A 46 0.19 -5.51 5.05
C TRP A 46 1.49 -4.75 5.30
N PHE A 47 1.45 -3.75 6.16
CA PHE A 47 2.62 -2.94 6.46
C PHE A 47 3.43 -3.54 7.61
N TYR A 48 4.64 -3.99 7.28
CA TYR A 48 5.70 -4.29 8.23
C TYR A 48 6.36 -2.97 8.64
N ARG A 49 6.09 -2.52 9.87
CA ARG A 49 6.85 -1.40 10.46
C ARG A 49 8.25 -1.90 10.77
N THR A 50 9.24 -1.23 10.20
CA THR A 50 10.66 -1.51 10.48
C THR A 50 11.01 -1.10 11.93
N ALA A 51 12.29 -1.16 12.30
CA ALA A 51 12.72 -0.77 13.64
C ALA A 51 12.15 0.62 14.03
N PRO A 52 11.65 0.79 15.27
CA PRO A 52 11.79 -0.12 16.42
C PRO A 52 10.72 -1.21 16.53
N HIS A 53 9.67 -1.20 15.70
CA HIS A 53 8.53 -2.12 15.84
C HIS A 53 8.86 -3.53 15.38
N SER A 54 9.55 -3.65 14.24
CA SER A 54 9.94 -4.93 13.62
C SER A 54 8.79 -5.93 13.53
N ALA A 55 7.60 -5.45 13.16
CA ALA A 55 6.37 -6.24 13.16
C ALA A 55 5.40 -5.77 12.06
N ILE A 56 4.56 -6.69 11.59
CA ILE A 56 3.39 -6.32 10.80
C ILE A 56 2.35 -5.75 11.75
N THR A 57 1.95 -4.51 11.51
CA THR A 57 1.11 -3.76 12.45
C THR A 57 -0.17 -3.26 11.81
N HIS A 58 -0.20 -3.11 10.48
CA HIS A 58 -1.35 -2.53 9.80
C HIS A 58 -1.71 -3.30 8.54
N ILE A 59 -3.00 -3.32 8.24
CA ILE A 59 -3.57 -3.84 7.00
C ILE A 59 -4.37 -2.72 6.34
N CYS A 60 -4.07 -2.45 5.08
CA CYS A 60 -4.73 -1.42 4.29
C CYS A 60 -5.34 -2.02 3.03
N PRO A 61 -6.67 -2.10 2.89
CA PRO A 61 -7.29 -2.40 1.61
C PRO A 61 -6.97 -1.31 0.59
N VAL A 62 -6.75 -1.73 -0.65
CA VAL A 62 -6.39 -0.85 -1.75
C VAL A 62 -7.18 -1.14 -3.01
N ASN A 63 -7.29 -0.14 -3.87
CA ASN A 63 -7.81 -0.29 -5.22
C ASN A 63 -6.73 -0.81 -6.17
N GLU A 64 -7.13 -1.13 -7.40
CA GLU A 64 -6.18 -1.30 -8.51
C GLU A 64 -5.34 -0.02 -8.70
N ALA A 65 -4.14 -0.19 -9.24
CA ALA A 65 -3.22 0.92 -9.44
C ALA A 65 -3.82 1.94 -10.40
N VAL A 66 -3.79 3.21 -10.02
CA VAL A 66 -3.83 4.32 -10.98
C VAL A 66 -2.44 4.45 -11.58
N THR A 67 -2.36 4.62 -12.90
CA THR A 67 -1.12 4.82 -13.64
C THR A 67 -0.99 6.26 -14.13
N ARG A 68 0.20 6.64 -14.61
CA ARG A 68 0.46 7.94 -15.24
C ARG A 68 0.47 7.87 -16.77
N ASN A 69 -0.19 6.88 -17.37
CA ASN A 69 -0.19 6.73 -18.82
C ASN A 69 -1.01 7.86 -19.47
N PRO A 70 -0.70 8.23 -20.73
CA PRO A 70 -1.51 9.20 -21.45
C PRO A 70 -2.99 8.77 -21.49
N GLY A 71 -3.87 9.61 -20.96
CA GLY A 71 -5.32 9.36 -20.92
C GLY A 71 -5.84 8.85 -19.57
N ASP A 72 -4.97 8.47 -18.64
CA ASP A 72 -5.37 8.16 -17.28
C ASP A 72 -5.84 9.42 -16.54
N GLN A 73 -6.82 9.25 -15.65
CA GLN A 73 -7.27 10.35 -14.81
C GLN A 73 -6.24 10.64 -13.71
N PRO A 74 -5.94 11.93 -13.41
CA PRO A 74 -5.04 12.28 -12.34
C PRO A 74 -5.61 11.89 -10.97
N LEU A 75 -4.72 11.76 -9.97
CA LEU A 75 -5.13 11.55 -8.59
C LEU A 75 -5.82 12.81 -8.05
N PRO A 76 -6.83 12.67 -7.15
CA PRO A 76 -7.28 13.79 -6.33
C PRO A 76 -6.09 14.36 -5.54
N GLU A 77 -5.90 15.67 -5.52
CA GLU A 77 -4.81 16.32 -4.79
C GLU A 77 -5.12 16.48 -3.28
N ASP A 78 -5.81 15.49 -2.72
CA ASP A 78 -6.29 15.45 -1.32
C ASP A 78 -5.26 14.85 -0.34
N GLY A 79 -4.13 14.35 -0.84
CA GLY A 79 -3.13 13.66 -0.04
C GLY A 79 -1.70 13.97 -0.45
N LEU A 80 -0.78 13.71 0.47
CA LEU A 80 0.65 13.94 0.33
C LEU A 80 1.23 13.17 -0.85
N GLY A 81 1.85 13.89 -1.77
CA GLY A 81 2.50 13.34 -2.95
C GLY A 81 1.62 13.24 -4.19
N ASN A 82 0.30 13.47 -4.07
CA ASN A 82 -0.62 13.27 -5.19
C ASN A 82 -0.39 14.29 -6.31
N LYS A 83 -0.14 15.55 -5.94
CA LYS A 83 0.17 16.61 -6.89
C LYS A 83 1.50 16.34 -7.60
N GLU A 84 2.54 16.04 -6.83
CA GLU A 84 3.88 15.75 -7.36
C GLU A 84 3.86 14.51 -8.29
N TYR A 85 3.08 13.50 -7.93
CA TYR A 85 2.84 12.33 -8.77
C TYR A 85 2.18 12.72 -10.10
N ASN A 86 1.13 13.54 -10.06
CA ASN A 86 0.40 14.04 -11.24
C ASN A 86 1.30 14.89 -12.15
N GLU A 87 2.13 15.75 -11.56
CA GLU A 87 3.04 16.66 -12.26
C GLU A 87 4.32 15.97 -12.76
N ARG A 88 4.51 14.68 -12.44
CA ARG A 88 5.72 13.90 -12.77
C ARG A 88 6.98 14.54 -12.20
N ASP A 89 6.90 14.97 -10.96
CA ASP A 89 8.04 15.52 -10.21
C ASP A 89 9.21 14.52 -10.18
N ALA A 90 10.44 15.04 -10.14
CA ALA A 90 11.67 14.24 -10.15
C ALA A 90 11.75 13.27 -8.95
N ASP A 91 11.20 13.64 -7.78
CA ASP A 91 11.17 12.76 -6.61
C ASP A 91 10.27 11.51 -6.84
N TYR A 92 9.37 11.58 -7.83
CA TYR A 92 8.48 10.51 -8.27
C TYR A 92 8.95 9.81 -9.54
N GLU A 93 10.21 9.99 -9.95
CA GLU A 93 10.77 9.32 -11.12
C GLU A 93 10.73 7.79 -10.95
N GLY A 94 10.11 7.15 -11.94
CA GLY A 94 9.87 5.70 -11.98
C GLY A 94 8.76 5.19 -11.06
N TYR A 95 8.14 6.03 -10.23
CA TYR A 95 6.94 5.66 -9.46
C TYR A 95 5.68 5.79 -10.33
N ASP A 96 5.39 4.75 -11.11
CA ASP A 96 4.30 4.80 -12.10
C ASP A 96 2.98 4.19 -11.65
N PHE A 97 2.91 3.65 -10.42
CA PHE A 97 1.72 2.98 -9.90
C PHE A 97 1.32 3.58 -8.54
N ALA A 98 0.09 4.08 -8.43
CA ALA A 98 -0.47 4.63 -7.21
C ALA A 98 -1.66 3.80 -6.72
N TYR A 99 -1.56 3.28 -5.49
CA TYR A 99 -2.59 2.44 -4.87
C TYR A 99 -3.36 3.24 -3.83
N ARG A 100 -4.64 3.53 -4.07
CA ARG A 100 -5.50 4.24 -3.10
C ARG A 100 -5.59 3.42 -1.82
N ILE A 101 -5.27 4.03 -0.69
CA ILE A 101 -5.49 3.46 0.63
C ILE A 101 -6.94 3.76 1.02
N ASN A 102 -7.76 2.71 1.13
CA ASN A 102 -9.19 2.85 1.37
C ASN A 102 -9.53 2.93 2.87
N ALA A 103 -8.77 2.21 3.70
CA ALA A 103 -8.90 2.18 5.14
C ALA A 103 -7.57 1.73 5.76
N VAL A 104 -7.40 2.02 7.05
CA VAL A 104 -6.22 1.61 7.83
C VAL A 104 -6.73 0.82 9.03
N TYR A 105 -6.35 -0.46 9.12
CA TYR A 105 -6.66 -1.31 10.26
C TYR A 105 -5.39 -1.63 11.03
N GLU A 106 -5.36 -1.31 12.31
CA GLU A 106 -4.31 -1.76 13.23
C GLU A 106 -4.57 -3.21 13.64
N ILE A 107 -3.52 -4.02 13.63
CA ILE A 107 -3.56 -5.40 14.11
C ILE A 107 -3.35 -5.37 15.62
N ASN A 108 -4.43 -5.59 16.36
CA ASN A 108 -4.39 -5.83 17.80
C ASN A 108 -4.22 -7.34 18.05
N ALA A 109 -2.99 -7.77 18.31
CA ALA A 109 -2.74 -9.14 18.75
C ALA A 109 -2.85 -9.22 20.28
N GLU A 110 -4.07 -9.24 20.82
CA GLU A 110 -4.25 -9.70 22.20
C GLU A 110 -3.79 -11.16 22.30
N GLY A 111 -2.77 -11.43 23.11
CA GLY A 111 -2.25 -12.78 23.34
C GLY A 111 -1.15 -13.28 22.39
N GLY A 112 -0.57 -12.40 21.58
CA GLY A 112 0.61 -12.73 20.77
C GLY A 112 1.84 -12.98 21.65
N GLN A 113 2.00 -14.20 22.18
CA GLN A 113 3.31 -14.68 22.62
C GLN A 113 4.22 -14.63 21.40
N GLY A 114 4.99 -13.54 21.28
CA GLY A 114 6.06 -13.46 20.31
C GLY A 114 6.95 -14.70 20.48
N ILE A 115 7.38 -15.27 19.37
CA ILE A 115 8.36 -16.36 19.40
C ILE A 115 9.64 -15.73 19.95
N THR A 116 9.86 -15.89 21.26
CA THR A 116 11.13 -15.65 21.95
C THR A 116 12.14 -16.71 21.56
#